data_AF-A0A5J5GGQ7-F1
#
_entry.id   AF-A0A5J5GGQ7-F1
#
_cell.length_a   1.000
_cell.length_b   1.000
_cell.length_c   1.000
_cell.angle_alpha   90.00
_cell.angle_beta   90.00
_cell.angle_gamma   90.00
#
_symmetry.space_group_name_H-M   'P 1'
#
loop_
_entity.id
_entity.type
_entity.pdbx_description
1 polymer ?
#
loop_
_entity_poly.entity_id
_entity_poly.type
_entity_poly.pdbx_seq_one_letter_code
_entity_poly.pdbx_strand_id
1 'polypeptide(L)'
;MNDYAEQKSARHSKVTGDYGEYLVLYYLSREGFSVAHVDQIGLDIVGRNNATNELIGISVKTRSGKQPSFLVSKDLEKEKKNIEYASNIFGCKPYYAFVMDYIDERNNQKMIIYIVKAERVYSSQKSDTLGLSWSMSKKKMKEYRIDSSIIKIEINHEIINWF
;
A
#
# COMPACT_ATOMS: atom_id res chain seq x y z
N MET A 1 19.33 15.62 15.39
CA MET A 1 18.16 14.74 15.16
C MET A 1 18.74 13.42 14.71
N ASN A 2 18.87 12.45 15.63
CA ASN A 2 19.62 11.21 15.35
C ASN A 2 18.96 10.46 14.19
N ASP A 3 19.78 10.07 13.23
CA ASP A 3 19.35 9.38 12.03
C ASP A 3 19.05 7.92 12.39
N TYR A 4 17.84 7.65 12.90
CA TYR A 4 17.34 6.31 13.23
C TYR A 4 17.34 5.34 12.03
N ALA A 5 17.72 5.79 10.83
CA ALA A 5 17.91 4.95 9.66
C ALA A 5 19.00 3.88 9.86
N GLU A 6 20.02 4.13 10.70
CA GLU A 6 21.20 3.25 10.83
C GLU A 6 21.05 2.09 11.84
N GLN A 7 19.98 2.02 12.64
CA GLN A 7 19.80 0.97 13.67
C GLN A 7 18.57 0.07 13.44
N LYS A 8 18.10 -0.05 12.19
CA LYS A 8 17.00 -0.99 11.89
C LYS A 8 17.51 -2.43 11.96
N SER A 9 16.67 -3.32 12.50
CA SER A 9 16.93 -4.77 12.48
C SER A 9 17.11 -5.26 11.03
N ALA A 10 18.00 -6.24 10.82
CA ALA A 10 18.17 -6.89 9.51
C ALA A 10 16.85 -7.47 8.95
N ARG A 11 15.88 -7.79 9.83
CA ARG A 11 14.55 -8.30 9.44
C ARG A 11 13.50 -7.20 9.28
N HIS A 12 13.84 -5.93 9.46
CA HIS A 12 12.89 -4.81 9.43
C HIS A 12 12.05 -4.78 8.16
N SER A 13 12.64 -5.10 7.00
CA SER A 13 11.91 -5.14 5.73
C SER A 13 10.79 -6.19 5.70
N LYS A 14 11.03 -7.39 6.26
CA LYS A 14 10.01 -8.44 6.35
C LYS A 14 8.94 -8.06 7.37
N VAL A 15 9.35 -7.58 8.54
CA VAL A 15 8.42 -7.08 9.59
C VAL A 15 7.54 -5.95 9.03
N THR A 16 8.11 -5.04 8.25
CA THR A 16 7.38 -3.94 7.61
C THR A 16 6.37 -4.46 6.59
N GLY A 17 6.73 -5.46 5.78
CA GLY A 17 5.82 -6.12 4.84
C GLY A 17 4.63 -6.73 5.57
N ASP A 18 4.91 -7.64 6.51
CA ASP A 18 3.91 -8.37 7.30
C ASP A 18 2.97 -7.39 8.04
N TYR A 19 3.54 -6.38 8.69
CA TYR A 19 2.77 -5.35 9.38
C TYR A 19 1.79 -4.64 8.45
N GLY A 20 2.22 -4.23 7.26
CA GLY A 20 1.32 -3.52 6.34
C GLY A 20 0.22 -4.41 5.77
N GLU A 21 0.51 -5.70 5.50
CA GLU A 21 -0.52 -6.66 5.09
C GLU A 21 -1.62 -6.80 6.14
N TYR A 22 -1.24 -7.06 7.39
CA TYR A 22 -2.22 -7.18 8.49
C TYR A 22 -2.92 -5.86 8.82
N LEU A 23 -2.25 -4.72 8.63
CA LEU A 23 -2.87 -3.41 8.82
C LEU A 23 -3.97 -3.16 7.79
N VAL A 24 -3.71 -3.42 6.51
CA VAL A 24 -4.72 -3.29 5.44
C VAL A 24 -5.86 -4.27 5.68
N LEU A 25 -5.55 -5.52 6.04
CA LEU A 25 -6.54 -6.55 6.37
C LEU A 25 -7.46 -6.10 7.51
N TYR A 26 -6.88 -5.55 8.59
CA TYR A 26 -7.62 -5.02 9.73
C TYR A 26 -8.59 -3.91 9.31
N TYR A 27 -8.13 -2.91 8.56
CA TYR A 27 -9.00 -1.80 8.17
C TYR A 27 -10.10 -2.25 7.21
N LEU A 28 -9.83 -3.13 6.25
CA LEU A 28 -10.88 -3.68 5.40
C LEU A 28 -11.94 -4.41 6.22
N SER A 29 -11.53 -5.26 7.15
CA SER A 29 -12.45 -5.96 8.05
C SER A 29 -13.29 -5.00 8.88
N ARG A 30 -12.64 -3.98 9.47
CA ARG A 30 -13.30 -2.95 10.27
C ARG A 30 -14.32 -2.15 9.46
N GLU A 31 -14.02 -1.84 8.20
CA GLU A 31 -14.89 -1.08 7.30
C GLU A 31 -15.90 -1.97 6.53
N GLY A 32 -16.19 -3.18 7.03
CA GLY A 32 -17.29 -4.01 6.52
C GLY A 32 -16.94 -4.88 5.33
N PHE A 33 -15.68 -5.28 5.18
CA PHE A 33 -15.30 -6.35 4.26
C PHE A 33 -15.21 -7.70 5.00
N SER A 34 -15.63 -8.76 4.33
CA SER A 34 -15.22 -10.12 4.68
C SER A 34 -13.88 -10.39 4.00
N VAL A 35 -12.83 -10.70 4.77
CA VAL A 35 -11.44 -10.73 4.26
C VAL A 35 -10.73 -12.04 4.57
N ALA A 36 -9.76 -12.37 3.71
CA ALA A 36 -8.80 -13.46 3.91
C ALA A 36 -7.40 -12.96 3.55
N HIS A 37 -6.42 -13.28 4.40
CA HIS A 37 -5.00 -13.19 4.07
C HIS A 37 -4.65 -14.40 3.20
N VAL A 38 -3.93 -14.19 2.10
CA VAL A 38 -3.60 -15.25 1.14
C VAL A 38 -2.11 -15.25 0.85
N ASP A 39 -1.53 -16.45 0.75
CA ASP A 39 -0.12 -16.65 0.38
C ASP A 39 -0.04 -17.08 -1.10
N GLN A 40 -0.44 -16.18 -2.01
CA GLN A 40 -0.40 -16.39 -3.45
C GLN A 40 0.43 -15.30 -4.10
N ILE A 41 1.38 -15.66 -4.96
CA ILE A 41 2.19 -14.67 -5.68
C ILE A 41 1.29 -13.69 -6.42
N GLY A 42 1.43 -12.40 -6.10
CA GLY A 42 0.68 -11.30 -6.72
C GLY A 42 -0.51 -10.79 -5.91
N LEU A 43 -0.96 -11.50 -4.87
CA LEU A 43 -2.01 -11.07 -3.97
C LEU A 43 -1.67 -11.43 -2.53
N ASP A 44 -1.85 -10.48 -1.63
CA ASP A 44 -1.63 -10.68 -0.19
C ASP A 44 -2.97 -10.77 0.56
N ILE A 45 -4.04 -10.16 0.00
CA ILE A 45 -5.38 -10.12 0.60
C ILE A 45 -6.44 -10.33 -0.47
N VAL A 46 -7.49 -11.10 -0.14
CA VAL A 46 -8.76 -11.12 -0.86
C VAL A 46 -9.85 -10.60 0.07
N GLY A 47 -10.67 -9.66 -0.41
CA GLY A 47 -11.74 -9.04 0.37
C GLY A 47 -13.03 -8.90 -0.43
N ARG A 48 -14.17 -9.20 0.21
CA ARG A 48 -15.50 -8.96 -0.33
C ARG A 48 -16.14 -7.81 0.42
N ASN A 49 -16.49 -6.74 -0.29
CA ASN A 49 -17.25 -5.63 0.28
C ASN A 49 -18.67 -6.13 0.60
N ASN A 50 -19.09 -6.10 1.86
CA ASN A 50 -20.40 -6.64 2.25
C ASN A 50 -21.57 -5.78 1.75
N ALA A 51 -21.35 -4.48 1.47
CA ALA A 51 -22.38 -3.57 0.98
C ALA A 51 -22.59 -3.67 -0.54
N THR A 52 -21.52 -3.83 -1.31
CA THR A 52 -21.59 -3.85 -2.80
C THR A 52 -21.43 -5.25 -3.40
N ASN A 53 -21.09 -6.24 -2.58
CA ASN A 53 -20.70 -7.59 -2.97
C ASN A 53 -19.47 -7.63 -3.92
N GLU A 54 -18.74 -6.53 -4.06
CA GLU A 54 -17.54 -6.45 -4.89
C GLU A 54 -16.41 -7.27 -4.26
N LEU A 55 -15.84 -8.20 -5.03
CA LEU A 55 -14.68 -8.98 -4.63
C LEU A 55 -13.40 -8.33 -5.19
N ILE A 56 -12.46 -8.02 -4.30
CA ILE A 56 -11.19 -7.38 -4.62
C ILE A 56 -10.02 -8.26 -4.16
N GLY A 57 -8.96 -8.29 -4.96
CA GLY A 57 -7.66 -8.85 -4.61
C GLY A 57 -6.66 -7.72 -4.50
N ILE A 58 -5.90 -7.68 -3.41
CA ILE A 58 -4.95 -6.61 -3.12
C ILE A 58 -3.54 -7.17 -3.04
N SER A 59 -2.60 -6.55 -3.77
CA SER A 59 -1.17 -6.64 -3.44
C SER A 59 -0.76 -5.45 -2.57
N VAL A 60 -0.19 -5.74 -1.40
CA VAL A 60 0.21 -4.77 -0.39
C VAL A 60 1.69 -4.45 -0.54
N LYS A 61 1.99 -3.15 -0.54
CA LYS A 61 3.33 -2.61 -0.75
C LYS A 61 3.64 -1.63 0.35
N THR A 62 4.41 -2.10 1.33
CA THR A 62 4.72 -1.35 2.54
C THR A 62 6.14 -0.79 2.51
N ARG A 63 6.30 0.46 2.98
CA ARG A 63 7.60 1.07 3.22
C ARG A 63 7.60 1.83 4.52
N SER A 64 8.70 1.69 5.26
CA SER A 64 8.95 2.44 6.50
C SER A 64 10.18 3.33 6.30
N GLY A 65 10.01 4.64 6.49
CA GLY A 65 11.08 5.63 6.40
C GLY A 65 10.67 6.91 5.67
N LYS A 66 11.55 7.93 5.76
CA LYS A 66 11.34 9.25 5.16
C LYS A 66 11.74 9.25 3.68
N GLN A 67 10.91 8.72 2.79
CA GLN A 67 11.15 8.84 1.34
C GLN A 67 9.97 9.46 0.59
N PRO A 68 10.23 10.41 -0.33
CA PRO A 68 9.19 11.08 -1.09
C PRO A 68 8.61 10.23 -2.23
N SER A 69 9.12 9.02 -2.47
CA SER A 69 8.59 8.06 -3.43
C SER A 69 9.26 6.71 -3.19
N PHE A 70 8.62 5.62 -3.61
CA PHE A 70 9.27 4.32 -3.55
C PHE A 70 8.99 3.47 -4.78
N LEU A 71 10.01 2.71 -5.17
CA LEU A 71 9.90 1.68 -6.19
C LEU A 71 9.16 0.48 -5.59
N VAL A 72 8.03 0.16 -6.20
CA VAL A 72 7.14 -0.94 -5.87
C VAL A 72 7.66 -2.24 -6.48
N SER A 73 8.02 -2.20 -7.76
CA SER A 73 8.67 -3.30 -8.48
C SER A 73 9.71 -2.75 -9.45
N LYS A 74 10.79 -3.50 -9.67
CA LYS A 74 11.78 -3.23 -10.73
C LYS A 74 11.33 -3.74 -12.11
N ASP A 75 10.32 -4.58 -12.13
CA ASP A 75 9.76 -5.24 -13.31
C ASP A 75 8.24 -5.07 -13.29
N LEU A 76 7.77 -4.03 -13.97
CA LEU A 76 6.36 -3.69 -14.06
C LEU A 76 5.54 -4.79 -14.73
N GLU A 77 6.06 -5.39 -15.81
CA GLU A 77 5.35 -6.40 -16.59
C GLU A 77 5.17 -7.69 -15.81
N LYS A 78 6.21 -8.14 -15.09
CA LYS A 78 6.08 -9.30 -14.19
C LYS A 78 5.10 -9.03 -13.06
N GLU A 79 5.17 -7.84 -12.46
CA GLU A 79 4.27 -7.45 -11.37
C GLU A 79 2.81 -7.43 -11.84
N LYS A 80 2.55 -6.86 -13.03
CA LYS A 80 1.23 -6.85 -13.67
C LYS A 80 0.71 -8.25 -13.94
N LYS A 81 1.53 -9.11 -14.56
CA LYS A 81 1.17 -10.51 -14.83
C LYS A 81 0.82 -11.28 -13.56
N ASN A 82 1.58 -11.09 -12.49
CA ASN A 82 1.35 -11.80 -11.22
C ASN A 82 -0.01 -11.44 -10.61
N ILE A 83 -0.33 -10.15 -10.48
CA ILE A 83 -1.60 -9.73 -9.87
C ILE A 83 -2.79 -10.05 -10.76
N GLU A 84 -2.66 -9.94 -12.09
CA GLU A 84 -3.71 -10.34 -13.04
C GLU A 84 -3.98 -11.85 -12.96
N TYR A 85 -2.93 -12.66 -12.97
CA TYR A 85 -3.03 -14.11 -12.86
C TYR A 85 -3.70 -14.54 -11.55
N ALA A 86 -3.23 -14.02 -10.42
CA ALA A 86 -3.81 -14.33 -9.12
C ALA A 86 -5.26 -13.84 -9.02
N SER A 87 -5.55 -12.63 -9.52
CA SER A 87 -6.91 -12.08 -9.53
C SER A 87 -7.88 -12.92 -10.35
N ASN A 88 -7.43 -13.49 -11.47
CA ASN A 88 -8.22 -14.41 -12.28
C ASN A 88 -8.53 -15.73 -11.54
N ILE A 89 -7.56 -16.29 -10.80
CA ILE A 89 -7.77 -17.50 -9.98
C ILE A 89 -8.84 -17.27 -8.91
N PHE A 90 -8.78 -16.12 -8.22
CA PHE A 90 -9.73 -15.79 -7.15
C PHE A 90 -11.03 -15.15 -7.66
N GLY A 91 -11.15 -14.86 -8.96
CA GLY A 91 -12.32 -14.19 -9.54
C GLY A 91 -12.54 -12.77 -8.98
N CYS A 92 -11.47 -12.08 -8.62
CA CYS A 92 -11.53 -10.77 -7.95
C CYS A 92 -10.97 -9.65 -8.83
N LYS A 93 -11.30 -8.40 -8.50
CA LYS A 93 -10.73 -7.23 -9.18
C LYS A 93 -9.36 -6.86 -8.58
N PRO A 94 -8.34 -6.54 -9.39
CA PRO A 94 -6.99 -6.28 -8.89
C PRO A 94 -6.82 -4.85 -8.33
N TYR A 95 -6.23 -4.76 -7.15
CA TYR A 95 -5.90 -3.52 -6.45
C TYR A 95 -4.48 -3.57 -5.87
N TYR A 96 -3.89 -2.40 -5.66
CA TYR A 96 -2.71 -2.23 -4.80
C TYR A 96 -3.09 -1.50 -3.53
N ALA A 97 -2.46 -1.88 -2.42
CA ALA A 97 -2.44 -1.07 -1.21
C ALA A 97 -1.02 -0.56 -0.95
N PHE A 98 -0.84 0.76 -0.91
CA PHE A 98 0.42 1.40 -0.56
C PHE A 98 0.36 1.87 0.89
N VAL A 99 1.19 1.29 1.75
CA VAL A 99 1.23 1.58 3.18
C VAL A 99 2.56 2.25 3.52
N MET A 100 2.51 3.41 4.17
CA MET A 100 3.75 4.08 4.55
C MET A 100 3.66 5.09 5.68
N ASP A 101 4.82 5.31 6.26
CA ASP A 101 5.15 6.42 7.14
C ASP A 101 5.46 7.69 6.35
N TYR A 102 4.94 8.85 6.78
CA TYR A 102 5.33 10.16 6.26
C TYR A 102 5.32 11.23 7.35
N ILE A 103 6.06 12.31 7.10
CA ILE A 103 6.05 13.50 7.94
C ILE A 103 5.14 14.54 7.30
N ASP A 104 4.13 15.00 8.04
CA ASP A 104 3.23 16.04 7.56
C ASP A 104 3.88 17.44 7.58
N GLU A 105 3.15 18.44 7.11
CA GLU A 105 3.62 19.84 7.07
C GLU A 105 3.80 20.49 8.45
N ARG A 106 3.33 19.84 9.53
CA ARG A 106 3.51 20.24 10.93
C ARG A 106 4.60 19.42 11.63
N ASN A 107 5.39 18.66 10.88
CA ASN A 107 6.45 17.78 11.38
C ASN A 107 5.95 16.62 12.26
N ASN A 108 4.70 16.19 12.10
CA ASN A 108 4.15 15.02 12.78
C ASN A 108 4.40 13.76 11.96
N GLN A 109 4.82 12.69 12.64
CA GLN A 109 4.87 11.35 12.06
C GLN A 109 3.46 10.80 11.91
N LYS A 110 3.13 10.39 10.69
CA LYS A 110 1.84 9.78 10.35
C LYS A 110 2.07 8.55 9.50
N MET A 111 1.01 7.76 9.36
CA MET A 111 0.95 6.66 8.42
C MET A 111 -0.24 6.83 7.49
N ILE A 112 -0.10 6.43 6.23
CA ILE A 112 -1.17 6.48 5.25
C ILE A 112 -1.26 5.19 4.46
N ILE A 113 -2.49 4.80 4.16
CA ILE A 113 -2.84 3.69 3.28
C ILE A 113 -3.59 4.26 2.08
N TYR A 114 -3.11 3.93 0.88
CA TYR A 114 -3.83 4.16 -0.36
C TYR A 114 -4.21 2.82 -1.00
N ILE A 115 -5.51 2.57 -1.20
CA ILE A 115 -5.99 1.41 -1.96
C ILE A 115 -6.46 1.90 -3.33
N VAL A 116 -5.86 1.36 -4.39
CA VAL A 116 -5.95 1.87 -5.75
C VAL A 116 -6.15 0.72 -6.72
N LYS A 117 -7.08 0.86 -7.68
CA LYS A 117 -7.24 -0.12 -8.77
C LYS A 117 -5.92 -0.30 -9.52
N ALA A 118 -5.54 -1.54 -9.81
CA ALA A 118 -4.26 -1.84 -10.45
C ALA A 118 -4.07 -1.11 -11.80
N GLU A 119 -5.13 -1.05 -12.62
CA GLU A 119 -5.13 -0.32 -13.90
C GLU A 119 -4.76 1.17 -13.75
N ARG A 120 -5.25 1.83 -12.70
CA ARG A 120 -4.92 3.22 -12.40
C ARG A 120 -3.43 3.37 -12.04
N VAL A 121 -2.88 2.40 -11.33
CA VAL A 121 -1.45 2.43 -10.98
C VAL A 121 -0.60 2.29 -12.25
N TYR A 122 -0.94 1.38 -13.16
CA TYR A 122 -0.21 1.17 -14.42
C TYR A 122 -0.29 2.36 -15.37
N SER A 123 -1.49 2.89 -15.59
CA SER A 123 -1.72 4.06 -16.45
C SER A 123 -1.03 5.33 -15.93
N SER A 124 -0.69 5.38 -14.65
CA SER A 124 0.06 6.50 -14.05
C SER A 124 1.58 6.41 -14.22
N GLN A 125 2.11 5.27 -14.71
CA GLN A 125 3.53 5.11 -14.98
C GLN A 125 3.89 5.76 -16.32
N LYS A 126 5.13 6.22 -16.46
CA LYS A 126 5.63 6.72 -17.75
C LYS A 126 5.82 5.53 -18.69
N SER A 127 5.64 5.71 -20.00
CA SER A 127 5.77 4.62 -20.98
C SER A 127 7.11 3.89 -20.91
N ASP A 128 8.17 4.59 -20.49
CA ASP A 128 9.55 4.08 -20.55
C ASP A 128 10.06 3.58 -19.18
N THR A 129 9.22 3.56 -18.14
CA THR A 129 9.64 3.08 -16.82
C THR A 129 9.56 1.57 -16.73
N LEU A 130 10.71 0.92 -16.52
CA LEU A 130 10.82 -0.52 -16.28
C LEU A 130 10.15 -0.98 -14.97
N GLY A 131 9.98 -0.06 -14.02
CA GLY A 131 9.48 -0.36 -12.69
C GLY A 131 8.19 0.36 -12.34
N LEU A 132 7.43 -0.25 -11.43
CA LEU A 132 6.25 0.34 -10.81
C LEU A 132 6.70 1.25 -9.67
N SER A 133 6.31 2.52 -9.68
CA SER A 133 6.62 3.46 -8.61
C SER A 133 5.37 4.17 -8.10
N TRP A 134 5.36 4.49 -6.80
CA TRP A 134 4.32 5.31 -6.18
C TRP A 134 4.95 6.57 -5.59
N SER A 135 4.51 7.74 -6.03
CA SER A 135 5.09 9.02 -5.65
C SER A 135 4.38 9.61 -4.43
N MET A 136 5.16 10.01 -3.44
CA MET A 136 4.72 10.63 -2.20
C MET A 136 5.24 12.04 -2.05
N SER A 137 5.54 12.68 -3.18
CA SER A 137 5.85 14.10 -3.19
C SER A 137 4.65 14.87 -2.63
N LYS A 138 4.90 15.99 -1.96
CA LYS A 138 3.83 16.86 -1.42
C LYS A 138 2.77 17.20 -2.48
N LYS A 139 3.21 17.39 -3.74
CA LYS A 139 2.33 17.63 -4.89
C LYS A 139 1.42 16.43 -5.14
N LYS A 140 1.98 15.22 -5.29
CA LYS A 140 1.22 13.99 -5.56
C LYS A 140 0.29 13.63 -4.41
N MET A 141 0.71 13.79 -3.16
CA MET A 141 -0.16 13.56 -2.00
C MET A 141 -1.38 14.51 -1.98
N LYS A 142 -1.20 15.79 -2.37
CA LYS A 142 -2.32 16.74 -2.54
C LYS A 142 -3.27 16.31 -3.65
N GLU A 143 -2.74 15.85 -4.79
CA GLU A 143 -3.55 15.28 -5.89
C GLU A 143 -4.34 14.05 -5.42
N TYR A 144 -3.69 13.12 -4.71
CA TYR A 144 -4.35 11.93 -4.19
C TYR A 144 -5.47 12.30 -3.22
N ARG A 145 -5.27 13.30 -2.35
CA ARG A 145 -6.26 13.69 -1.33
C ARG A 145 -7.64 14.03 -1.92
N ILE A 146 -7.69 14.64 -3.09
CA ILE A 146 -8.96 15.04 -3.76
C ILE A 146 -9.51 13.99 -4.72
N ASP A 147 -8.75 12.92 -4.98
CA ASP A 147 -9.12 11.88 -5.95
C ASP A 147 -10.06 10.84 -5.34
N SER A 148 -11.34 10.89 -5.67
CA SER A 148 -12.38 9.99 -5.14
C SER A 148 -12.21 8.52 -5.55
N SER A 149 -11.38 8.22 -6.54
CA SER A 149 -11.13 6.83 -6.98
C SER A 149 -10.11 6.08 -6.10
N ILE A 150 -9.42 6.81 -5.21
CA ILE A 150 -8.47 6.24 -4.25
C ILE A 150 -9.15 6.14 -2.89
N ILE A 151 -9.15 4.95 -2.29
CA ILE A 151 -9.53 4.78 -0.89
C ILE A 151 -8.32 5.17 -0.04
N LYS A 152 -8.55 5.96 1.02
CA LYS A 152 -7.49 6.59 1.82
C LYS A 152 -7.77 6.37 3.29
N ILE A 153 -6.76 5.92 4.03
CA ILE A 153 -6.80 5.83 5.48
C ILE A 153 -5.57 6.56 6.01
N GLU A 154 -5.78 7.64 6.76
CA GLU A 154 -4.71 8.35 7.45
C GLU A 154 -4.74 7.96 8.93
N ILE A 155 -3.59 7.54 9.45
CA ILE A 155 -3.41 7.10 10.83
C ILE A 155 -2.53 8.12 11.52
N ASN A 156 -3.13 8.79 12.50
CA ASN A 156 -2.44 9.69 13.41
C ASN A 156 -2.03 8.88 14.62
N HIS A 157 -0.74 8.93 14.97
CA HIS A 157 -0.22 8.28 16.16
C HIS A 157 0.79 9.20 16.85
N GLU A 158 0.91 9.03 18.16
CA GLU A 158 1.90 9.72 18.98
C GLU A 158 2.67 8.68 19.78
N ILE A 159 3.98 8.87 19.87
CA ILE A 159 4.85 8.06 20.70
C ILE A 159 4.90 8.75 22.08
N ILE A 160 4.10 8.27 23.03
CA ILE A 160 3.96 8.90 24.36
C ILE A 160 5.16 8.54 25.27
N ASN A 161 5.55 7.27 25.28
CA ASN A 161 6.70 6.78 26.04
C ASN A 161 7.36 5.65 25.26
N TRP A 162 8.60 5.84 24.86
CA TRP A 162 9.37 4.89 24.04
C TRP A 162 10.79 4.86 24.55
N PHE A 163 11.04 3.84 25.38
CA PHE A 163 12.24 3.60 26.19
C PHE A 163 12.87 4.81 26.90
#